data_AF-A0A9P5E1E8-F1
#
_entry.id   AF-A0A9P5E1E8-F1
#
_cell.length_a   1.000
_cell.length_b   1.000
_cell.length_c   1.000
_cell.angle_alpha   90.00
_cell.angle_beta   90.00
_cell.angle_gamma   90.00
#
_symmetry.space_group_name_H-M   'P 1'
#
loop_
_entity.id
_entity.type
_entity.pdbx_description
1 polymer ?
#
loop_
_entity_poly.entity_id
_entity_poly.type
_entity_poly.pdbx_seq_one_letter_code
_entity_poly.pdbx_strand_id
1 'polypeptide(L)'
;MATPTASAPHDATRNDTQPPKPFRKEARSFRLLREAEAMKFVQAHTSIPVPEILETNFDPEDKETSWILMERLSGQQLDKAWPIMTETTKARTISELKEYLSQLHRIHRLALAGSVLVLEVQHTTIDCTV
;
A
#
# COMPACT_ATOMS: atom_id res chain seq x y z
N MET A 1 29.69 -57.33 17.28
CA MET A 1 28.61 -56.32 17.25
C MET A 1 29.25 -54.97 16.99
N ALA A 2 29.15 -54.45 15.78
CA ALA A 2 29.66 -53.15 15.38
C ALA A 2 28.62 -52.53 14.44
N THR A 3 28.06 -51.40 14.83
CA THR A 3 27.17 -50.58 14.01
C THR A 3 28.00 -49.65 13.14
N PRO A 4 27.77 -49.60 11.82
CA PRO A 4 28.23 -48.49 11.00
C PRO A 4 27.15 -47.42 10.91
N THR A 5 27.55 -46.22 11.33
CA THR A 5 26.94 -44.92 11.03
C THR A 5 26.72 -44.76 9.53
N ALA A 6 25.49 -44.42 9.15
CA ALA A 6 25.21 -43.75 7.88
C ALA A 6 24.28 -42.56 8.19
N SER A 7 24.90 -41.39 8.33
CA SER A 7 24.22 -40.10 8.44
C SER A 7 23.33 -39.90 7.22
N ALA A 8 22.04 -39.65 7.47
CA ALA A 8 21.10 -39.22 6.45
C ALA A 8 21.57 -37.89 5.82
N PRO A 9 21.40 -37.70 4.51
CA PRO A 9 21.76 -36.46 3.85
C PRO A 9 20.85 -35.35 4.36
N HIS A 10 21.49 -34.23 4.73
CA HIS A 10 20.86 -32.93 4.94
C HIS A 10 19.94 -32.61 3.76
N ASP A 11 18.65 -32.79 3.95
CA ASP A 11 17.61 -32.28 3.07
C ASP A 11 17.68 -30.75 3.15
N ALA A 12 18.37 -30.16 2.18
CA ALA A 12 18.43 -28.73 1.99
C ALA A 12 16.99 -28.26 1.73
N THR A 13 16.36 -27.75 2.78
CA THR A 13 15.05 -27.12 2.70
C THR A 13 15.12 -26.04 1.64
N ARG A 14 14.60 -26.38 0.47
CA ARG A 14 14.27 -25.50 -0.63
C ARG A 14 13.37 -24.41 -0.05
N ASN A 15 13.94 -23.25 0.27
CA ASN A 15 13.17 -22.06 0.59
C ASN A 15 12.45 -21.65 -0.70
N ASP A 16 11.26 -22.24 -0.90
CA ASP A 16 10.33 -21.84 -1.95
C ASP A 16 10.01 -20.36 -1.73
N THR A 17 10.72 -19.54 -2.50
CA THR A 17 10.55 -18.08 -2.57
C THR A 17 9.33 -17.84 -3.47
N GLN A 18 8.17 -18.36 -3.06
CA GLN A 18 6.94 -18.08 -3.77
C GLN A 18 6.55 -16.64 -3.44
N PRO A 19 6.36 -15.78 -4.45
CA PRO A 19 5.91 -14.41 -4.22
C PRO A 19 4.61 -14.46 -3.39
N PRO A 20 4.45 -13.53 -2.43
CA PRO A 20 3.31 -13.55 -1.54
C PRO A 20 2.02 -13.45 -2.37
N LYS A 21 1.10 -14.39 -2.15
CA LYS A 21 -0.13 -14.50 -2.94
C LYS A 21 -0.90 -13.16 -2.94
N PRO A 22 -1.36 -12.67 -4.10
CA PRO A 22 -2.20 -11.48 -4.20
C PRO A 22 -3.41 -11.54 -3.27
N PHE A 23 -3.79 -10.38 -2.74
CA PHE A 23 -4.92 -10.22 -1.84
C PHE A 23 -6.09 -9.56 -2.60
N ARG A 24 -7.27 -10.19 -2.53
CA ARG A 24 -8.51 -9.64 -3.10
C ARG A 24 -9.34 -9.01 -1.99
N LYS A 25 -9.77 -7.76 -2.20
CA LYS A 25 -10.67 -7.03 -1.31
C LYS A 25 -11.98 -6.77 -2.02
N GLU A 26 -13.09 -7.12 -1.38
CA GLU A 26 -14.44 -6.92 -1.89
C GLU A 26 -15.18 -5.90 -1.03
N ALA A 27 -15.89 -4.96 -1.67
CA ALA A 27 -16.74 -3.98 -1.01
C ALA A 27 -17.68 -3.33 -2.03
N ARG A 28 -18.47 -2.33 -1.60
CA ARG A 28 -19.23 -1.49 -2.53
C ARG A 28 -18.28 -0.73 -3.47
N SER A 29 -18.60 -0.69 -4.76
CA SER A 29 -17.83 -0.03 -5.83
C SER A 29 -17.28 1.34 -5.43
N PHE A 30 -18.12 2.25 -4.93
CA PHE A 30 -17.70 3.61 -4.56
C PHE A 30 -16.62 3.66 -3.47
N ARG A 31 -16.57 2.67 -2.56
CA ARG A 31 -15.53 2.60 -1.52
C ARG A 31 -14.22 2.13 -2.11
N LEU A 32 -14.27 1.13 -2.99
CA LEU A 32 -13.06 0.59 -3.62
C LEU A 32 -12.45 1.57 -4.62
N LEU A 33 -13.28 2.35 -5.33
CA LEU A 33 -12.78 3.40 -6.21
C LEU A 33 -11.99 4.45 -5.42
N ARG A 34 -12.55 4.95 -4.31
CA ARG A 34 -11.87 5.90 -3.41
C ARG A 34 -10.59 5.32 -2.82
N GLU A 35 -10.61 4.04 -2.44
CA GLU A 35 -9.43 3.36 -1.90
C GLU A 35 -8.34 3.20 -2.96
N ALA A 36 -8.70 2.81 -4.19
CA ALA A 36 -7.78 2.68 -5.30
C ALA A 36 -7.14 4.03 -5.67
N GLU A 37 -7.94 5.09 -5.74
CA GLU A 37 -7.46 6.46 -5.96
C GLU A 37 -6.53 6.92 -4.83
N ALA A 38 -6.92 6.66 -3.57
CA ALA A 38 -6.10 7.01 -2.41
C ALA A 38 -4.75 6.27 -2.41
N MET A 39 -4.73 4.97 -2.73
CA MET A 39 -3.48 4.20 -2.82
C MET A 39 -2.56 4.77 -3.91
N LYS A 40 -3.08 5.02 -5.12
CA LYS A 40 -2.31 5.65 -6.22
C LYS A 40 -1.78 7.02 -5.82
N PHE A 41 -2.61 7.84 -5.17
CA PHE A 41 -2.22 9.17 -4.71
C PHE A 41 -1.13 9.12 -3.64
N VAL A 42 -1.27 8.28 -2.62
CA VAL A 42 -0.26 8.12 -1.56
C VAL A 42 1.06 7.61 -2.14
N GLN A 43 1.01 6.60 -3.02
CA GLN A 43 2.20 6.04 -3.66
C GLN A 43 2.97 7.07 -4.49
N ALA A 44 2.26 7.92 -5.23
CA ALA A 44 2.88 8.92 -6.10
C ALA A 44 3.51 10.10 -5.34
N HIS A 45 3.10 10.36 -4.08
CA HIS A 45 3.48 11.58 -3.36
C HIS A 45 4.22 11.33 -2.04
N THR A 46 4.41 10.07 -1.64
CA THR A 46 5.07 9.68 -0.40
C THR A 46 5.97 8.47 -0.60
N SER A 47 6.86 8.21 0.33
CA SER A 47 7.66 6.98 0.38
C SER A 47 6.94 5.85 1.12
N ILE A 48 5.65 6.00 1.44
CA ILE A 48 4.90 5.02 2.23
C ILE A 48 4.65 3.79 1.35
N PRO A 49 5.07 2.59 1.79
CA PRO A 49 4.78 1.37 1.04
C PRO A 49 3.28 1.08 1.14
N VAL A 50 2.59 1.21 0.01
CA VAL A 50 1.19 0.80 -0.16
C VAL A 50 1.13 -0.28 -1.25
N PRO A 51 0.15 -1.21 -1.18
CA PRO A 51 0.02 -2.25 -2.19
C PRO A 51 -0.22 -1.70 -3.60
N GLU A 52 0.50 -2.23 -4.59
CA GLU A 52 0.14 -2.08 -6.00
C GLU A 52 -1.18 -2.81 -6.33
N ILE A 53 -2.04 -2.13 -7.09
CA ILE A 53 -3.29 -2.68 -7.60
C ILE A 53 -2.99 -3.41 -8.91
N LEU A 54 -3.26 -4.70 -8.94
CA LEU A 54 -3.04 -5.56 -10.10
C LEU A 54 -4.27 -5.55 -11.02
N GLU A 55 -5.47 -5.69 -10.46
CA GLU A 55 -6.74 -5.76 -11.21
C GLU A 55 -7.89 -5.16 -10.40
N THR A 56 -8.96 -4.72 -11.06
CA THR A 56 -10.15 -4.14 -10.43
C THR A 56 -11.43 -4.54 -11.15
N ASN A 57 -12.52 -4.74 -10.41
CA ASN A 57 -13.89 -4.78 -10.94
C ASN A 57 -14.77 -3.80 -10.16
N PHE A 58 -15.24 -2.75 -10.84
CA PHE A 58 -16.13 -1.72 -10.29
C PHE A 58 -17.45 -1.60 -11.05
N ASP A 59 -17.73 -2.53 -11.96
CA ASP A 59 -18.88 -2.44 -12.85
C ASP A 59 -20.20 -2.48 -12.03
N PRO A 60 -21.03 -1.43 -12.10
CA PRO A 60 -22.31 -1.39 -11.40
C PRO A 60 -23.37 -2.31 -12.02
N GLU A 61 -23.20 -2.74 -13.26
CA GLU A 61 -24.11 -3.67 -13.98
C GLU A 61 -23.74 -5.14 -13.74
N ASP A 62 -22.51 -5.38 -13.28
CA ASP A 62 -22.06 -6.71 -12.93
C ASP A 62 -22.79 -7.21 -11.69
N LYS A 63 -23.20 -8.48 -11.73
CA LYS A 63 -23.92 -9.13 -10.62
C LYS A 63 -22.95 -9.55 -9.51
N GLU A 64 -21.66 -9.57 -9.80
CA GLU A 64 -20.62 -9.83 -8.82
C GLU A 64 -20.37 -8.63 -7.90
N THR A 65 -19.95 -8.90 -6.66
CA THR A 65 -19.55 -7.83 -5.74
C THR A 65 -18.28 -7.17 -6.26
N SER A 66 -18.23 -5.84 -6.29
CA SER A 66 -17.02 -5.10 -6.70
C SER A 66 -15.79 -5.50 -5.88
N TRP A 67 -14.64 -5.54 -6.53
CA TRP A 67 -13.39 -5.98 -5.91
C TRP A 67 -12.14 -5.30 -6.47
N ILE A 68 -11.06 -5.32 -5.69
CA ILE A 68 -9.70 -4.97 -6.12
C ILE A 68 -8.74 -6.10 -5.77
N LEU A 69 -7.90 -6.49 -6.72
CA LEU A 69 -6.81 -7.43 -6.54
C LEU A 69 -5.53 -6.63 -6.39
N MET A 70 -4.81 -6.85 -5.29
CA MET A 70 -3.58 -6.11 -4.97
C MET A 70 -2.44 -7.05 -4.61
N GLU A 71 -1.21 -6.60 -4.79
CA GLU A 71 -0.05 -7.30 -4.26
C GLU A 71 -0.12 -7.43 -2.74
N ARG A 72 0.60 -8.40 -2.18
CA ARG A 72 0.76 -8.49 -0.73
C ARG A 72 2.13 -7.94 -0.37
N LEU A 73 2.15 -6.87 0.42
CA LEU A 73 3.39 -6.34 0.98
C LEU A 73 4.06 -7.39 1.87
N SER A 74 5.36 -7.56 1.68
CA SER A 74 6.18 -8.43 2.52
C SER A 74 6.29 -7.85 3.92
N GLY A 75 6.11 -8.68 4.94
CA GLY A 75 6.30 -8.27 6.33
C GLY A 75 5.41 -9.01 7.29
N GLN A 76 5.52 -8.62 8.56
CA GLN A 76 4.70 -9.12 9.65
C GLN A 76 3.83 -7.99 10.19
N GLN A 77 2.60 -8.29 10.57
CA GLN A 77 1.73 -7.32 11.23
C GLN A 77 2.39 -6.86 12.54
N LEU A 78 2.28 -5.55 12.81
CA LEU A 78 3.01 -4.93 13.91
C LEU A 78 2.57 -5.46 15.29
N ASP A 79 1.29 -5.80 15.47
CA ASP A 79 0.77 -6.44 16.69
C ASP A 79 1.49 -7.76 17.03
N LYS A 80 1.86 -8.54 16.01
CA LYS A 80 2.60 -9.80 16.16
C LYS A 80 4.10 -9.59 16.30
N ALA A 81 4.66 -8.60 15.60
CA ALA A 81 6.09 -8.32 15.63
C ALA A 81 6.52 -7.54 16.88
N TRP A 82 5.66 -6.64 17.41
CA TRP A 82 6.00 -5.72 18.49
C TRP A 82 6.48 -6.40 19.80
N PRO A 83 5.88 -7.51 20.28
CA PRO A 83 6.33 -8.17 21.49
C PRO A 83 7.73 -8.79 21.38
N ILE A 84 8.15 -9.15 20.17
CA ILE A 84 9.44 -9.81 19.90
C ILE A 84 10.52 -8.83 19.40
N MET A 85 10.17 -7.58 19.13
CA MET A 85 11.12 -6.54 18.71
C MET A 85 12.01 -6.09 19.87
N THR A 86 13.29 -5.90 19.57
CA THR A 86 14.23 -5.22 20.48
C THR A 86 13.84 -3.75 20.67
N GLU A 87 14.28 -3.13 21.76
CA GLU A 87 14.00 -1.72 22.02
C GLU A 87 14.51 -0.80 20.91
N THR A 88 15.72 -1.08 20.39
CA THR A 88 16.28 -0.35 19.25
C THR A 88 15.41 -0.49 18.00
N THR A 89 14.87 -1.69 17.74
CA THR A 89 13.95 -1.90 16.61
C THR A 89 12.64 -1.14 16.81
N LYS A 90 12.07 -1.13 18.02
CA LYS A 90 10.86 -0.36 18.33
C LYS A 90 11.07 1.14 18.12
N ALA A 91 12.19 1.67 18.62
CA ALA A 91 12.53 3.08 18.45
C ALA A 91 12.63 3.47 16.96
N ARG A 92 13.26 2.61 16.13
CA ARG A 92 13.30 2.81 14.68
C ARG A 92 11.92 2.77 14.05
N THR A 93 11.10 1.76 14.37
CA THR A 93 9.73 1.65 13.86
C THR A 93 8.88 2.87 14.23
N ILE A 94 9.00 3.39 15.45
CA ILE A 94 8.31 4.62 15.87
C ILE A 94 8.76 5.81 15.02
N SER A 95 10.06 5.94 14.76
CA SER A 95 10.60 7.00 13.91
C SER A 95 10.07 6.91 12.48
N GLU A 96 10.07 5.72 11.89
CA GLU A 96 9.53 5.46 10.54
C GLU A 96 8.03 5.80 10.46
N LEU A 97 7.23 5.35 11.43
CA LEU A 97 5.79 5.66 11.49
C LEU A 97 5.54 7.16 11.64
N LYS A 98 6.33 7.85 12.47
CA LYS A 98 6.23 9.31 12.63
C LYS A 98 6.54 10.02 11.31
N GLU A 99 7.53 9.55 10.57
CA GLU A 99 7.87 10.09 9.26
C GLU A 99 6.72 9.87 8.25
N TYR A 100 6.18 8.66 8.15
CA TYR A 100 5.04 8.36 7.28
C TYR A 100 3.81 9.20 7.59
N LEU A 101 3.44 9.35 8.87
CA LEU A 101 2.34 10.23 9.27
C LEU A 101 2.61 11.69 8.88
N SER A 102 3.85 12.15 9.01
CA SER A 102 4.24 13.50 8.59
C SER A 102 4.09 13.70 7.08
N GLN A 103 4.45 12.70 6.28
CA GLN A 103 4.27 12.71 4.83
C GLN A 103 2.77 12.76 4.45
N LEU A 104 1.91 11.95 5.08
CA LEU A 104 0.46 12.00 4.87
C LEU A 104 -0.13 13.38 5.19
N HIS A 105 0.27 13.99 6.30
CA HIS A 105 -0.20 15.33 6.65
C HIS A 105 0.26 16.40 5.66
N ARG A 106 1.47 16.25 5.10
CA ARG A 106 1.99 17.17 4.07
C ARG A 106 1.16 17.12 2.80
N ILE A 107 0.87 15.92 2.28
CA ILE A 107 0.08 15.77 1.05
C ILE A 107 -1.38 16.18 1.25
N HIS A 108 -1.95 15.96 2.43
CA HIS A 108 -3.29 16.44 2.77
C HIS A 108 -3.38 17.97 2.73
N ARG A 109 -2.38 18.66 3.30
CA ARG A 109 -2.30 20.12 3.28
C ARG A 109 -2.14 20.68 1.87
N LEU A 110 -1.34 20.02 1.02
CA LEU A 110 -1.15 20.42 -0.38
C LEU A 110 -2.41 20.20 -1.22
N ALA A 111 -3.14 19.11 -1.00
CA ALA A 111 -4.42 18.87 -1.66
C ALA A 111 -5.45 19.97 -1.33
N LEU A 112 -5.48 20.46 -0.10
CA LEU A 112 -6.32 21.59 0.30
C LEU A 112 -5.87 22.93 -0.32
N ALA A 113 -4.55 23.14 -0.49
CA ALA A 113 -4.02 24.32 -1.15
C ALA A 113 -4.24 24.32 -2.67
N GLY A 114 -4.22 23.15 -3.32
CA GLY A 114 -4.54 22.99 -4.74
C GLY A 114 -6.00 23.31 -5.06
N SER A 115 -6.93 22.98 -4.17
CA SER A 115 -8.35 23.35 -4.31
C SER A 115 -8.57 24.88 -4.34
N VAL A 116 -7.65 25.67 -3.78
CA VAL A 116 -7.70 27.14 -3.85
C VAL A 116 -7.22 27.64 -5.21
N LEU A 117 -6.19 27.02 -5.80
CA LEU A 117 -5.65 27.44 -7.09
C LEU A 117 -6.52 27.04 -8.30
N VAL A 118 -7.36 26.00 -8.19
CA VAL A 118 -8.29 25.62 -9.28
C VAL A 118 -9.46 26.62 -9.42
N LEU A 119 -9.74 27.43 -8.39
CA LEU A 119 -10.79 28.46 -8.45
C LEU A 119 -10.31 29.80 -9.04
N GLU A 120 -9.02 29.98 -9.29
CA GLU A 120 -8.45 31.28 -9.71
C GLU A 120 -7.98 31.32 -11.17
N VAL A 121 -8.40 30.34 -11.99
CA VAL A 121 -8.14 30.30 -13.45
C VAL A 121 -9.44 30.25 -14.28
N GLN A 122 -10.46 31.03 -13.89
CA GLN A 122 -11.70 31.19 -14.67
C GLN A 122 -12.10 32.66 -14.91
N HIS A 123 -11.21 33.64 -14.65
CA HIS A 123 -11.55 35.05 -14.85
C HIS A 123 -10.43 35.85 -15.53
N THR A 124 -10.04 35.47 -16.74
CA THR A 124 -9.36 36.41 -17.65
C THR A 124 -9.63 36.07 -19.11
N THR A 125 -10.89 36.23 -19.53
CA THR A 125 -11.19 36.46 -20.95
C THR A 125 -10.85 37.92 -21.23
N ILE A 126 -9.74 38.16 -21.92
CA ILE A 126 -9.42 39.48 -22.47
C ILE A 126 -10.24 39.62 -23.75
N ASP A 127 -11.23 40.50 -23.72
CA ASP A 127 -11.91 41.00 -24.92
C ASP A 127 -10.90 41.77 -25.76
N CYS A 128 -10.48 41.19 -26.88
CA CYS A 128 -9.85 41.93 -27.97
C CYS A 128 -10.95 42.27 -28.99
N THR A 129 -11.57 43.44 -28.83
CA THR A 129 -12.30 44.10 -29.91
C THR A 129 -11.31 44.70 -30.88
N VAL A 130 -11.43 44.37 -32.17
CA VAL A 130 -10.91 45.14 -33.30
C VAL A 130 -12.09 45.44 -34.22
#